data_AF-A0A7V8HRK4-F1
#
_entry.id   AF-A0A7V8HRK4-F1
#
_cell.length_a   1.000
_cell.length_b   1.000
_cell.length_c   1.000
_cell.angle_alpha   90.00
_cell.angle_beta   90.00
_cell.angle_gamma   90.00
#
_symmetry.space_group_name_H-M   'P 1'
#
loop_
_entity.id
_entity.type
_entity.pdbx_description
1 polymer ?
#
loop_
_entity_poly.entity_id
_entity_poly.type
_entity_poly.pdbx_seq_one_letter_code
_entity_poly.pdbx_strand_id
1 'polypeptide(L)'
;MDLRIGANTLEIWHKNTRLCTHRLLPASASNKYSTNGADLPGKTMWKPWDRKRCEQWANRIGPDCATVIGKLFAMERLDEQAVDPALAVLRLSKRYSAQRLENACSLALQSVASPRYAHIGPILESGQDIAGEIPDDAGDHGADGGDDGAGWVRAGDYYANMGR
;
A
#
# COMPACT_ATOMS: atom_id res chain seq x y z
N MET A 1 -3.97 16.12 37.37
CA MET A 1 -3.42 16.17 36.00
C MET A 1 -4.52 16.82 35.19
N ASP A 2 -4.24 17.98 34.59
CA ASP A 2 -5.25 18.78 33.90
C ASP A 2 -4.88 18.89 32.42
N LEU A 3 -5.87 18.78 31.55
CA LEU A 3 -5.69 18.85 30.10
C LEU A 3 -6.27 20.16 29.58
N ARG A 4 -5.48 20.91 28.79
CA ARG A 4 -5.96 22.10 28.08
C ARG A 4 -5.90 21.83 26.59
N ILE A 5 -7.05 21.93 25.93
CA ILE A 5 -7.20 21.69 24.49
C ILE A 5 -7.40 23.05 23.82
N GLY A 6 -6.43 23.45 22.99
CA GLY A 6 -6.53 24.61 22.10
C GLY A 6 -6.97 24.21 20.69
N ALA A 7 -7.02 25.19 19.78
CA ALA A 7 -7.43 24.96 18.39
C ALA A 7 -6.52 23.99 17.63
N ASN A 8 -5.22 23.97 17.95
CA ASN A 8 -4.20 23.16 17.27
C ASN A 8 -3.16 22.55 18.22
N THR A 9 -3.38 22.64 19.54
CA THR A 9 -2.43 22.19 20.56
C THR A 9 -3.15 21.51 21.72
N LEU A 10 -2.48 20.52 22.28
CA LEU A 10 -2.86 19.82 23.49
C LEU A 10 -1.78 20.06 24.54
N GLU A 11 -2.15 20.64 25.67
CA GLU A 11 -1.23 20.87 26.79
C GLU A 11 -1.62 20.03 27.99
N ILE A 12 -0.62 19.39 28.61
CA ILE A 12 -0.78 18.59 29.83
C ILE A 12 -0.15 19.35 30.99
N TRP A 13 -0.92 19.55 32.06
CA TRP A 13 -0.54 20.34 33.23
C TRP A 13 -0.62 19.52 34.52
N HIS A 14 0.25 19.84 35.47
CA HIS A 14 0.22 19.29 36.83
C HIS A 14 0.60 20.38 37.84
N LYS A 15 -0.30 20.65 38.81
CA LYS A 15 -0.10 21.65 39.89
C LYS A 15 0.41 23.00 39.36
N ASN A 16 -0.26 23.54 38.34
CA ASN A 16 0.06 24.82 37.71
C ASN A 16 1.38 24.87 36.90
N THR A 17 2.04 23.73 36.71
CA THR A 17 3.23 23.58 35.84
C THR A 17 2.84 22.82 34.57
N ARG A 18 3.23 23.34 33.40
CA ARG A 18 3.03 22.66 32.11
C ARG A 18 4.08 21.57 31.95
N LEU A 19 3.62 20.33 31.77
CA LEU A 19 4.49 19.16 31.60
C LEU A 19 4.90 18.96 30.14
N CYS A 20 3.95 19.01 29.20
CA CYS A 20 4.23 18.87 27.77
C CYS A 20 3.16 19.56 26.91
N THR A 21 3.53 19.81 25.66
CA THR A 21 2.66 20.38 24.63
C THR A 21 2.81 19.56 23.36
N HIS A 22 1.69 19.06 22.83
CA HIS A 22 1.64 18.32 21.57
C HIS A 22 0.84 19.12 20.54
N ARG A 23 1.28 19.06 19.29
CA ARG A 23 0.53 19.66 18.17
C ARG A 23 -0.55 18.70 17.72
N LEU A 24 -1.79 19.19 17.69
CA LEU A 24 -2.92 18.47 17.12
C LEU A 24 -2.86 18.57 15.60
N LEU A 25 -3.17 17.46 14.94
CA LEU A 25 -3.30 17.44 13.48
C LEU A 25 -4.60 18.17 13.09
N PRO A 26 -4.65 18.84 11.93
CA PRO A 26 -5.87 19.46 11.44
C PRO A 26 -6.93 18.39 11.17
N ALA A 27 -8.21 18.75 11.25
CA ALA A 27 -9.32 17.81 11.01
C ALA A 27 -9.30 17.18 9.61
N SER A 28 -8.65 17.83 8.64
CA SER A 28 -8.45 17.31 7.29
C SER A 28 -7.36 16.23 7.18
N ALA A 29 -6.50 16.07 8.19
CA ALA A 29 -5.46 15.07 8.18
C ALA A 29 -6.04 13.69 8.49
N SER A 30 -6.01 12.79 7.51
CA SER A 30 -6.35 11.38 7.67
C SER A 30 -5.09 10.52 7.71
N ASN A 31 -5.08 9.51 8.60
CA ASN A 31 -4.00 8.53 8.72
C ASN A 31 -2.60 9.16 8.91
N LYS A 32 -2.51 10.22 9.72
CA LYS A 32 -1.24 10.89 10.06
C LYS A 32 -0.92 10.74 11.53
N TYR A 33 0.38 10.68 11.82
CA TYR A 33 0.91 10.66 13.18
C TYR A 33 1.55 12.01 13.50
N SER A 34 1.38 12.47 14.73
CA SER A 34 2.07 13.64 15.29
C SER A 34 2.91 13.16 16.46
N THR A 35 4.16 12.77 16.18
CA THR A 35 5.10 12.28 17.19
C THR A 35 6.16 13.34 17.43
N ASN A 36 6.26 13.84 18.67
CA ASN A 36 7.36 14.73 19.06
C ASN A 36 8.67 13.92 19.13
N GLY A 37 9.77 14.50 18.67
CA GLY A 37 11.08 13.82 18.70
C GLY A 37 11.56 13.51 20.11
N ALA A 38 11.21 14.36 21.09
CA ALA A 38 11.56 14.14 22.50
C ALA A 38 10.82 12.95 23.15
N ASP A 39 9.68 12.53 22.57
CA ASP A 39 8.90 11.39 23.08
C ASP A 39 9.36 10.07 22.47
N LEU A 40 10.26 10.12 21.49
CA LEU A 40 10.76 8.94 20.81
C LEU A 40 11.62 8.13 21.80
N PRO A 41 11.34 6.82 21.99
CA PRO A 41 12.12 6.01 22.90
C PRO A 41 13.58 5.94 22.43
N GLY A 42 14.52 6.18 23.34
CA GLY A 42 15.95 6.19 23.00
C GLY A 42 16.54 4.80 22.65
N LYS A 43 15.82 3.72 22.94
CA LYS A 43 16.19 2.35 22.52
C LYS A 43 14.97 1.68 21.88
N THR A 44 15.15 1.17 20.67
CA THR A 44 14.16 0.31 20.01
C THR A 44 13.94 -0.94 20.85
N MET A 45 12.74 -1.09 21.41
CA MET A 45 12.30 -2.36 21.96
C MET A 45 12.26 -3.40 20.83
N TRP A 46 12.69 -4.62 21.12
CA TRP A 46 12.68 -5.70 20.13
C TRP A 46 11.26 -5.91 19.58
N LYS A 47 11.11 -5.89 18.26
CA LYS A 47 9.88 -6.21 17.55
C LYS A 47 10.10 -7.40 16.62
N PRO A 48 9.06 -8.21 16.34
CA PRO A 48 9.19 -9.36 15.43
C PRO A 48 9.50 -8.98 13.98
N TRP A 49 9.13 -7.75 13.57
CA TRP A 49 9.33 -7.24 12.21
C TRP A 49 10.02 -5.89 12.26
N ASP A 50 11.02 -5.73 11.41
CA ASP A 50 11.80 -4.52 11.20
C ASP A 50 12.02 -4.30 9.70
N ARG A 51 12.63 -3.17 9.35
CA ARG A 51 12.96 -2.82 7.97
C ARG A 51 13.77 -3.91 7.28
N LYS A 52 14.82 -4.40 7.93
CA LYS A 52 15.74 -5.40 7.39
C LYS A 52 15.01 -6.69 7.01
N ARG A 53 14.12 -7.19 7.87
CA ARG A 53 13.31 -8.39 7.58
C ARG A 53 12.32 -8.14 6.44
N CYS A 54 11.71 -6.96 6.38
CA CYS A 54 10.79 -6.61 5.29
C CYS A 54 11.53 -6.57 3.94
N GLU A 55 12.69 -5.91 3.89
CA GLU A 55 13.55 -5.86 2.70
C GLU A 55 14.02 -7.26 2.29
N GLN A 56 14.45 -8.11 3.24
CA GLN A 56 14.84 -9.49 2.95
C GLN A 56 13.70 -10.33 2.38
N TRP A 57 12.47 -10.17 2.88
CA TRP A 57 11.31 -10.84 2.29
C TRP A 57 11.04 -10.32 0.88
N ALA A 58 11.04 -9.00 0.69
CA ALA A 58 10.80 -8.39 -0.62
C ALA A 58 11.80 -8.88 -1.69
N ASN A 59 13.09 -8.96 -1.34
CA ASN A 59 14.13 -9.50 -2.22
C ASN A 59 13.93 -10.96 -2.62
N ARG A 60 13.22 -11.76 -1.80
CA ARG A 60 12.87 -13.15 -2.15
C ARG A 60 11.70 -13.23 -3.14
N ILE A 61 10.91 -12.17 -3.26
CA ILE A 61 9.83 -12.06 -4.25
C ILE A 61 10.43 -11.56 -5.57
N GLY A 62 11.14 -10.43 -5.54
CA GLY A 62 11.84 -9.90 -6.70
C GLY A 62 12.29 -8.43 -6.54
N PRO A 63 13.03 -7.89 -7.53
CA PRO A 63 13.59 -6.54 -7.51
C PRO A 63 12.56 -5.40 -7.48
N ASP A 64 11.44 -5.52 -8.18
CA ASP A 64 10.40 -4.49 -8.23
C ASP A 64 9.63 -4.45 -6.91
N CYS A 65 9.32 -5.61 -6.32
CA CYS A 65 8.77 -5.69 -4.98
C CYS A 65 9.72 -5.05 -3.95
N ALA A 66 11.03 -5.36 -4.02
CA ALA A 66 12.04 -4.75 -3.16
C ALA A 66 12.08 -3.22 -3.30
N THR A 67 11.95 -2.71 -4.53
CA THR A 67 11.89 -1.27 -4.82
C THR A 67 10.67 -0.60 -4.19
N VAL A 68 9.49 -1.22 -4.30
CA VAL A 68 8.26 -0.72 -3.65
C VAL A 68 8.43 -0.66 -2.13
N ILE A 69 8.93 -1.72 -1.51
CA ILE A 69 9.15 -1.76 -0.06
C ILE A 69 10.16 -0.69 0.37
N GLY A 70 11.28 -0.56 -0.36
CA GLY A 70 12.27 0.49 -0.10
C GLY A 70 11.68 1.90 -0.17
N LYS A 71 10.81 2.16 -1.16
CA LYS A 71 10.08 3.44 -1.26
C LYS A 71 9.14 3.67 -0.09
N LEU A 72 8.42 2.65 0.40
CA LEU A 72 7.54 2.78 1.57
C LEU A 72 8.31 3.24 2.81
N PHE A 73 9.47 2.63 3.08
CA PHE A 73 10.33 3.05 4.19
C PHE A 73 10.90 4.45 3.99
N ALA A 74 11.29 4.81 2.78
CA ALA A 74 11.83 6.15 2.48
C ALA A 74 10.81 7.29 2.63
N MET A 75 9.51 6.99 2.55
CA MET A 75 8.44 7.99 2.74
C MET A 75 8.17 8.33 4.20
N GLU A 76 8.46 7.41 5.12
CA GLU A 76 8.13 7.57 6.53
C GLU A 76 9.34 8.10 7.30
N ARG A 77 9.08 8.97 8.29
CA ARG A 77 10.17 9.53 9.12
C ARG A 77 10.76 8.47 10.05
N LEU A 78 9.93 7.50 10.43
CA LEU A 78 10.29 6.42 11.33
C LEU A 78 10.04 5.10 10.61
N ASP A 79 11.03 4.22 10.60
CA ASP A 79 10.91 2.92 9.95
C ASP A 79 9.72 2.14 10.52
N GLU A 80 9.41 2.28 11.82
CA GLU A 80 8.27 1.61 12.46
C GLU A 80 6.92 1.96 11.82
N GLN A 81 6.78 3.14 11.23
CA GLN A 81 5.54 3.57 10.56
C GLN A 81 5.35 2.89 9.21
N ALA A 82 6.43 2.44 8.57
CA ALA A 82 6.40 1.76 7.28
C ALA A 82 6.28 0.23 7.39
N VAL A 83 6.55 -0.36 8.57
CA VAL A 83 6.51 -1.82 8.76
C VAL A 83 5.13 -2.41 8.43
N ASP A 84 4.04 -1.86 8.98
CA ASP A 84 2.70 -2.41 8.72
C ASP A 84 2.25 -2.24 7.25
N PRO A 85 2.44 -1.06 6.60
CA PRO A 85 2.23 -0.92 5.17
C PRO A 85 3.05 -1.90 4.31
N ALA A 86 4.33 -2.10 4.64
CA ALA A 86 5.19 -3.05 3.94
C ALA A 86 4.69 -4.48 4.09
N LEU A 87 4.32 -4.89 5.31
CA LEU A 87 3.76 -6.21 5.58
C LEU A 87 2.41 -6.43 4.88
N ALA A 88 1.58 -5.39 4.72
CA ALA A 88 0.34 -5.50 3.98
C ALA A 88 0.58 -5.89 2.52
N VAL A 89 1.58 -5.28 1.86
CA VAL A 89 1.99 -5.63 0.50
C VAL A 89 2.60 -7.03 0.46
N LEU A 90 3.57 -7.33 1.33
CA LEU A 90 4.26 -8.62 1.35
C LEU A 90 3.31 -9.80 1.60
N ARG A 91 2.27 -9.62 2.42
CA ARG A 91 1.27 -10.66 2.70
C ARG A 91 0.41 -11.00 1.49
N LEU A 92 0.36 -10.17 0.44
CA LEU A 92 -0.29 -10.54 -0.82
C LEU A 92 0.32 -11.79 -1.45
N SER A 93 1.61 -12.06 -1.20
CA SER A 93 2.32 -13.26 -1.65
C SER A 93 1.77 -14.56 -1.03
N LYS A 94 0.88 -14.48 -0.03
CA LYS A 94 0.19 -15.64 0.53
C LYS A 94 -1.06 -16.02 -0.26
N ARG A 95 -1.69 -15.04 -0.90
CA ARG A 95 -2.91 -15.22 -1.71
C ARG A 95 -2.59 -15.37 -3.19
N TYR A 96 -1.56 -14.66 -3.65
CA TYR A 96 -1.08 -14.66 -5.02
C TYR A 96 0.35 -15.20 -5.07
N SER A 97 0.76 -15.76 -6.20
CA SER A 97 2.14 -16.24 -6.37
C SER A 97 3.15 -15.09 -6.29
N ALA A 98 4.40 -15.42 -5.94
CA ALA A 98 5.47 -14.42 -5.90
C ALA A 98 5.66 -13.72 -7.26
N GLN A 99 5.56 -14.48 -8.37
CA GLN A 99 5.65 -13.95 -9.73
C GLN A 99 4.54 -12.92 -10.03
N ARG A 100 3.29 -13.24 -9.67
CA ARG A 100 2.15 -12.33 -9.86
C ARG A 100 2.32 -11.04 -9.05
N LEU A 101 2.78 -11.17 -7.80
CA LEU A 101 3.04 -10.00 -6.96
C LEU A 101 4.17 -9.13 -7.52
N GLU A 102 5.22 -9.74 -8.06
CA GLU A 102 6.33 -9.03 -8.69
C GLU A 102 5.86 -8.25 -9.93
N ASN A 103 5.13 -8.91 -10.83
CA ASN A 103 4.54 -8.27 -12.02
C ASN A 103 3.63 -7.09 -11.64
N ALA A 104 2.79 -7.28 -10.62
CA ALA A 104 1.92 -6.20 -10.12
C ALA A 104 2.72 -5.03 -9.52
N CYS A 105 3.83 -5.30 -8.84
CA CYS A 105 4.72 -4.25 -8.34
C CYS A 105 5.38 -3.48 -9.51
N SER A 106 5.80 -4.18 -10.56
CA SER A 106 6.34 -3.58 -11.78
C SER A 106 5.34 -2.63 -12.43
N LEU A 107 4.11 -3.10 -12.67
CA LEU A 107 3.02 -2.29 -13.25
C LEU A 107 2.69 -1.08 -12.37
N ALA A 108 2.67 -1.26 -11.05
CA ALA A 108 2.39 -0.17 -10.13
C ALA A 108 3.49 0.91 -10.14
N LEU A 109 4.76 0.51 -10.25
CA LEU A 109 5.91 1.44 -10.33
C LEU A 109 5.90 2.27 -11.62
N GLN A 110 5.40 1.71 -12.72
CA GLN A 110 5.24 2.44 -13.99
C GLN A 110 4.15 3.51 -13.90
N SER A 111 3.10 3.24 -13.12
CA SER A 111 1.93 4.12 -13.00
C SER A 111 2.06 5.18 -11.90
N VAL A 112 2.73 4.84 -10.80
CA VAL A 112 2.78 5.67 -9.58
C VAL A 112 4.20 5.72 -9.04
N ALA A 113 4.68 6.93 -8.74
CA ALA A 113 6.03 7.14 -8.22
C ALA A 113 6.29 6.40 -6.89
N SER A 114 5.24 6.21 -6.10
CA SER A 114 5.27 5.69 -4.73
C SER A 114 4.11 4.71 -4.48
N PRO A 115 4.19 3.47 -4.99
CA PRO A 115 3.11 2.48 -4.85
C PRO A 115 2.87 2.08 -3.39
N ARG A 116 1.61 1.74 -3.10
CA ARG A 116 1.11 1.25 -1.80
C ARG A 116 0.17 0.09 -2.06
N TYR A 117 -0.25 -0.61 -1.00
CA TYR A 117 -1.24 -1.69 -1.08
C TYR A 117 -2.47 -1.32 -1.92
N ALA A 118 -2.98 -0.10 -1.77
CA ALA A 118 -4.16 0.40 -2.49
C ALA A 118 -3.99 0.42 -4.02
N HIS A 119 -2.76 0.43 -4.53
CA HIS A 119 -2.46 0.36 -5.97
C HIS A 119 -2.22 -1.08 -6.43
N ILE A 120 -1.55 -1.89 -5.61
CA ILE A 120 -1.13 -3.25 -5.98
C ILE A 120 -2.29 -4.26 -5.85
N GLY A 121 -3.12 -4.12 -4.81
CA GLY A 121 -4.28 -4.99 -4.59
C GLY A 121 -5.22 -5.05 -5.80
N PRO A 122 -5.69 -3.89 -6.32
CA PRO A 122 -6.56 -3.86 -7.49
C PRO A 122 -5.94 -4.46 -8.77
N ILE A 123 -4.64 -4.31 -8.99
CA ILE A 123 -3.94 -4.90 -10.15
C ILE A 123 -4.02 -6.43 -10.08
N LEU A 124 -3.77 -7.01 -8.90
CA LEU A 124 -3.84 -8.47 -8.67
C LEU A 124 -5.27 -9.01 -8.70
N GLU A 125 -6.24 -8.23 -8.22
CA GLU A 125 -7.66 -8.60 -8.22
C GLU A 125 -8.25 -8.59 -9.63
N SER A 126 -7.84 -7.62 -10.46
CA SER A 126 -8.28 -7.51 -11.85
C SER A 126 -7.49 -8.40 -12.83
N GLY A 127 -6.39 -9.02 -12.39
CA GLY A 127 -5.57 -9.91 -13.22
C GLY A 127 -4.71 -9.19 -14.27
N GLN A 128 -4.55 -7.87 -14.16
CA GLN A 128 -3.71 -7.07 -15.07
C GLN A 128 -2.25 -7.52 -15.06
N ASP A 129 -1.80 -8.12 -13.96
CA ASP A 129 -0.46 -8.68 -13.79
C ASP A 129 -0.17 -9.92 -14.65
N ILE A 130 -1.22 -10.57 -15.18
CA ILE A 130 -1.14 -11.74 -16.06
C ILE A 130 -1.16 -11.30 -17.54
N ALA A 131 -1.97 -10.29 -17.87
CA ALA A 131 -2.18 -9.85 -19.25
C ALA A 131 -0.96 -9.17 -19.91
N GLY A 132 0.11 -8.90 -19.14
CA GLY A 132 1.37 -8.32 -19.63
C GLY A 132 2.41 -9.34 -20.10
N GLU A 133 2.24 -10.63 -19.78
CA GLU A 133 2.99 -11.70 -20.46
C GLU A 133 2.25 -12.02 -21.76
N ILE A 134 2.75 -11.53 -22.89
CA ILE A 134 2.51 -12.23 -24.15
C ILE A 134 3.20 -13.59 -23.97
N PRO A 135 2.48 -14.72 -23.94
CA PRO A 135 3.14 -16.01 -23.84
C PRO A 135 3.84 -16.27 -25.17
N ASP A 136 5.16 -16.10 -25.20
CA ASP A 136 6.00 -16.74 -26.20
C ASP A 136 5.99 -18.24 -25.86
N ASP A 137 5.16 -18.98 -26.59
CA ASP A 137 5.01 -20.44 -26.60
C ASP A 137 4.11 -21.06 -25.52
N ALA A 138 2.85 -21.31 -25.92
CA ALA A 138 2.10 -22.48 -25.49
C ALA A 138 1.07 -22.88 -26.56
N GLY A 139 1.47 -23.81 -27.43
CA GLY A 139 0.67 -24.99 -27.74
C GLY A 139 -0.61 -24.81 -28.55
N ASP A 140 -0.51 -25.19 -29.81
CA ASP A 140 -1.57 -25.79 -30.63
C ASP A 140 -2.42 -26.80 -29.82
N HIS A 141 -3.59 -26.36 -29.35
CA HIS A 141 -4.71 -27.23 -29.03
C HIS A 141 -6.00 -26.58 -29.55
N GLY A 142 -6.64 -27.32 -30.45
CA GLY A 142 -7.73 -26.87 -31.30
C GLY A 142 -9.00 -26.38 -30.59
N ALA A 143 -9.84 -25.79 -31.43
CA ALA A 143 -11.17 -25.30 -31.17
C ALA A 143 -11.99 -26.07 -30.12
N ASP A 144 -12.48 -25.37 -29.10
CA ASP A 144 -13.92 -25.35 -28.81
C ASP A 144 -14.26 -24.03 -28.10
N GLY A 145 -15.38 -23.45 -28.51
CA GLY A 145 -15.84 -22.15 -28.03
C GLY A 145 -16.50 -22.25 -26.67
N GLY A 146 -16.02 -21.45 -25.72
CA GLY A 146 -16.61 -21.26 -24.41
C GLY A 146 -16.34 -19.86 -23.92
N ASP A 147 -17.35 -19.00 -24.06
CA ASP A 147 -17.54 -17.73 -23.34
C ASP A 147 -17.30 -17.95 -21.83
N ASP A 148 -16.67 -16.97 -21.17
CA ASP A 148 -16.93 -16.58 -19.77
C ASP A 148 -15.89 -15.54 -19.28
N GLY A 149 -16.31 -14.26 -19.23
CA GLY A 149 -15.77 -13.35 -18.20
C GLY A 149 -15.29 -11.95 -18.59
N ALA A 150 -15.57 -11.45 -19.79
CA ALA A 150 -15.35 -10.03 -20.11
C ALA A 150 -16.63 -9.21 -19.82
N GLY A 151 -16.52 -8.18 -18.98
CA GLY A 151 -17.65 -7.34 -18.58
C GLY A 151 -18.41 -6.73 -19.77
N TRP A 152 -19.73 -6.83 -19.74
CA TRP A 152 -20.62 -6.31 -20.79
C TRP A 152 -20.62 -4.77 -20.82
N VAL A 153 -19.72 -4.18 -21.61
CA VAL A 153 -19.84 -2.78 -22.03
C VAL A 153 -20.86 -2.74 -23.16
N ARG A 154 -22.06 -2.20 -22.89
CA ARG A 154 -23.07 -2.01 -23.93
C ARG A 154 -22.58 -0.92 -24.90
N ALA A 155 -22.40 -1.29 -26.16
CA ALA A 155 -21.98 -0.37 -27.23
C ALA A 155 -23.02 0.75 -27.44
N GLY A 156 -22.59 1.87 -28.03
CA GLY A 156 -23.40 3.08 -28.23
C GLY A 156 -24.72 2.85 -29.00
N ASP A 157 -24.80 1.78 -29.78
CA ASP A 157 -25.97 1.38 -30.55
C ASP A 157 -27.19 1.05 -29.66
N TYR A 158 -26.96 0.66 -28.40
CA TYR A 158 -28.02 0.36 -27.44
C TYR A 158 -28.95 1.55 -27.17
N TYR A 159 -28.41 2.78 -27.12
CA TYR A 159 -29.21 3.99 -26.90
C TYR A 159 -29.80 4.55 -28.20
N ALA A 160 -29.29 4.14 -29.36
CA ALA A 160 -29.76 4.66 -30.65
C ALA A 160 -31.18 4.19 -31.00
N ASN A 161 -31.63 3.05 -30.45
CA ASN A 161 -32.92 2.44 -30.80
C ASN A 161 -34.03 2.62 -29.75
N MET A 162 -33.82 3.44 -28.72
CA MET A 162 -34.82 3.69 -27.68
C MET A 162 -35.67 4.95 -27.91
N GLY A 163 -35.58 5.53 -29.10
CA GLY A 163 -36.36 6.70 -29.52
C GLY A 163 -36.99 6.51 -30.91
N ARG A 164 -38.07 5.73 -30.97
CA ARG A 164 -39.12 5.88 -31.99
C ARG A 164 -40.46 5.39 -31.48
#